data_AF-A0A453F9U0-F1
#
_entry.id   AF-A0A453F9U0-F1
#
_cell.length_a   1.000
_cell.length_b   1.000
_cell.length_c   1.000
_cell.angle_alpha   90.00
_cell.angle_beta   90.00
_cell.angle_gamma   90.00
#
_symmetry.space_group_name_H-M   'P 1'
#
loop_
_entity.id
_entity.type
_entity.pdbx_description
1 polymer ?
#
loop_
_entity_poly.entity_id
_entity_poly.type
_entity_poly.pdbx_seq_one_letter_code
_entity_poly.pdbx_strand_id
1 'polypeptide(L)'
;QWHANKKANALVYTRIAWLQKTSYWTGSNRQSLVSVSTMAQPNHRYGGHRDLEAVIDMDQPEMPTAKGGSRFSFTGGLEFTSLTYTVVKKQRGVGGEWEKKDVDLLHEITGYAPKGCVTAVMGPSGAGKSTFLDALAGRISSLDGRVALDGVEMSPSVIKRSSAYVMQDDRLFPMLTVYETLLFAADFRLGSAVSPSDKKLRVDNLIEQLGLTTSRNTYIGDEGTRGVSGGERRRVSIGVDIIHGPALLFLDEPTSGLDSTSAHSVIEKVHDIACAGSTVVLTIHQPSSRILQLLDHLIILARGQLMYSGGPKEVTAHLGRMGRKVPKGENSIEHLLDVIQEYDQSEFGVNALAEFCLTGLKPRKLAAEGISTVSSIPPTPVGPGGEDFDHSLRSQHSKSPWSGAQFTPSRRPRKDQSGKSQNPPRYPKNVPHRAMNIACLRESVA
;
A
#
# COMPACT_ATOMS: atom_id res chain seq x y z
N GLN A 1 -23.43 37.24 1.56
CA GLN A 1 -22.85 35.91 1.21
C GLN A 1 -23.39 34.71 2.01
N TRP A 2 -23.64 34.76 3.33
CA TRP A 2 -23.87 33.56 4.17
C TRP A 2 -24.96 32.58 3.67
N HIS A 3 -26.12 33.08 3.21
CA HIS A 3 -27.19 32.23 2.66
C HIS A 3 -26.87 31.61 1.28
N ALA A 4 -25.95 32.20 0.50
CA ALA A 4 -25.54 31.65 -0.80
C ALA A 4 -24.67 30.40 -0.62
N ASN A 5 -23.73 30.42 0.34
CA ASN A 5 -22.93 29.25 0.70
C ASN A 5 -23.78 28.07 1.16
N LYS A 6 -24.92 28.32 1.83
CA LYS A 6 -25.83 27.25 2.27
C LYS A 6 -26.49 26.52 1.08
N LYS A 7 -26.86 27.24 0.01
CA LYS A 7 -27.40 26.65 -1.22
C LYS A 7 -26.32 25.97 -2.08
N ALA A 8 -25.13 26.57 -2.17
CA ALA A 8 -23.99 25.96 -2.87
C ALA A 8 -23.59 24.63 -2.23
N ASN A 9 -23.48 24.58 -0.89
CA ASN A 9 -23.17 23.35 -0.18
C ASN A 9 -24.28 22.29 -0.34
N ALA A 10 -25.56 22.66 -0.29
CA ALA A 10 -26.67 21.71 -0.52
C ALA A 10 -26.61 21.03 -1.91
N LEU A 11 -26.18 21.77 -2.94
CA LEU A 11 -25.94 21.24 -4.30
C LEU A 11 -24.72 20.31 -4.37
N VAL A 12 -23.66 20.56 -3.57
CA VAL A 12 -22.52 19.64 -3.44
C VAL A 12 -22.91 18.38 -2.67
N TYR A 13 -23.65 18.50 -1.56
CA TYR A 13 -24.15 17.37 -0.78
C TYR A 13 -25.04 16.45 -1.62
N THR A 14 -25.99 17.00 -2.38
CA THR A 14 -26.82 16.20 -3.29
C THR A 14 -26.00 15.59 -4.42
N ARG A 15 -25.00 16.29 -5.00
CA ARG A 15 -24.19 15.73 -6.09
C ARG A 15 -23.26 14.60 -5.64
N ILE A 16 -22.66 14.68 -4.45
CA ILE A 16 -21.85 13.59 -3.88
C ILE A 16 -22.74 12.40 -3.50
N ALA A 17 -23.86 12.64 -2.81
CA ALA A 17 -24.82 11.58 -2.48
C ALA A 17 -25.42 10.94 -3.74
N TRP A 18 -25.67 11.71 -4.80
CA TRP A 18 -26.19 11.20 -6.07
C TRP A 18 -25.14 10.36 -6.82
N LEU A 19 -23.87 10.78 -6.90
CA LEU A 19 -22.77 9.96 -7.44
C LEU A 19 -22.58 8.65 -6.66
N GLN A 20 -22.75 8.69 -5.33
CA GLN A 20 -22.77 7.48 -4.50
C GLN A 20 -24.05 6.65 -4.63
N LYS A 21 -25.16 7.17 -5.15
CA LYS A 21 -26.45 6.45 -5.28
C LYS A 21 -26.68 5.90 -6.69
N THR A 22 -26.24 6.60 -7.75
CA THR A 22 -26.31 6.11 -9.14
C THR A 22 -25.40 4.93 -9.40
N SER A 23 -24.31 4.80 -8.64
CA SER A 23 -23.43 3.61 -8.67
C SER A 23 -24.08 2.33 -8.10
N TYR A 24 -25.27 2.43 -7.49
CA TYR A 24 -25.95 1.32 -6.80
C TYR A 24 -27.33 0.97 -7.38
N TRP A 25 -27.83 1.69 -8.39
CA TRP A 25 -29.19 1.51 -8.93
C TRP A 25 -29.27 1.52 -10.47
N THR A 26 -28.51 0.62 -11.11
CA THR A 26 -28.77 0.15 -12.48
C THR A 26 -28.66 -1.37 -12.52
N GLY A 27 -29.78 -2.07 -12.32
CA GLY A 27 -29.78 -3.55 -12.27
C GLY A 27 -30.95 -4.14 -11.49
N SER A 28 -32.19 -3.77 -11.85
CA SER A 28 -33.37 -4.46 -11.33
C SER A 28 -33.59 -5.74 -12.13
N ASN A 29 -33.43 -6.90 -11.50
CA ASN A 29 -34.14 -8.10 -11.94
C ASN A 29 -34.60 -8.94 -10.73
N ARG A 30 -35.72 -9.66 -10.88
CA ARG A 30 -36.48 -10.28 -9.79
C ARG A 30 -36.14 -11.76 -9.58
N GLN A 31 -36.54 -12.25 -8.40
CA GLN A 31 -36.63 -13.66 -7.97
C GLN A 31 -35.27 -14.36 -7.70
N SER A 32 -35.16 -15.29 -6.74
CA SER A 32 -36.19 -15.99 -5.95
C SER A 32 -35.81 -16.11 -4.46
N LEU A 33 -36.81 -16.21 -3.58
CA LEU A 33 -36.62 -16.55 -2.16
C LEU A 33 -36.52 -18.08 -2.02
N VAL A 34 -35.56 -18.56 -1.23
CA VAL A 34 -35.66 -19.87 -0.59
C VAL A 34 -35.48 -19.66 0.92
N SER A 35 -36.55 -19.96 1.67
CA SER A 35 -36.60 -19.86 3.12
C SER A 35 -35.98 -21.09 3.78
N VAL A 36 -34.99 -20.89 4.66
CA VAL A 36 -34.52 -21.94 5.58
C VAL A 36 -35.16 -21.71 6.95
N SER A 37 -36.09 -22.59 7.32
CA SER A 37 -36.75 -22.54 8.63
C SER A 37 -36.01 -23.42 9.64
N THR A 38 -35.69 -22.84 10.78
CA THR A 38 -35.14 -23.55 11.94
C THR A 38 -36.20 -24.44 12.58
N MET A 39 -35.89 -25.70 12.86
CA MET A 39 -36.64 -26.52 13.83
C MET A 39 -35.71 -27.34 14.72
N ALA A 40 -36.11 -27.47 15.98
CA ALA A 40 -35.37 -28.15 17.03
C ALA A 40 -35.80 -29.62 17.22
N GLN A 41 -34.91 -30.35 17.90
CA GLN A 41 -34.99 -31.71 18.44
C GLN A 41 -36.30 -32.06 19.19
N PRO A 42 -36.68 -33.37 19.40
CA PRO A 42 -35.79 -34.34 20.09
C PRO A 42 -35.88 -35.86 19.81
N ASN A 43 -34.76 -36.53 20.17
CA ASN A 43 -34.56 -37.89 20.71
C ASN A 43 -35.49 -39.06 20.37
N HIS A 44 -34.91 -40.17 19.87
CA HIS A 44 -35.13 -41.53 20.44
C HIS A 44 -33.95 -42.49 20.19
N ARG A 45 -33.90 -43.61 20.94
CA ARG A 45 -32.77 -44.58 21.07
C ARG A 45 -32.85 -45.81 20.14
N TYR A 46 -31.75 -46.59 20.14
CA TYR A 46 -31.52 -47.92 19.52
C TYR A 46 -31.30 -47.89 17.99
N GLY A 47 -30.50 -48.77 17.39
CA GLY A 47 -29.65 -49.85 17.92
C GLY A 47 -28.90 -50.50 16.75
N GLY A 48 -27.67 -50.99 16.96
CA GLY A 48 -26.71 -51.21 15.87
C GLY A 48 -27.06 -52.22 14.77
N HIS A 49 -26.37 -52.07 13.64
CA HIS A 49 -25.88 -53.23 12.88
C HIS A 49 -24.52 -52.95 12.25
N ARG A 50 -23.82 -54.04 11.94
CA ARG A 50 -22.45 -54.10 11.43
C ARG A 50 -22.39 -54.31 9.91
N ASP A 51 -21.24 -53.91 9.37
CA ASP A 51 -20.50 -54.44 8.21
C ASP A 51 -21.20 -54.57 6.84
N LEU A 52 -20.64 -53.88 5.84
CA LEU A 52 -20.29 -54.50 4.56
C LEU A 52 -19.12 -53.74 3.91
N GLU A 53 -17.99 -54.42 3.72
CA GLU A 53 -16.89 -53.94 2.88
C GLU A 53 -17.13 -54.24 1.40
N ALA A 54 -16.35 -53.58 0.54
CA ALA A 54 -15.53 -54.19 -0.53
C ALA A 54 -15.71 -53.62 -1.95
N VAL A 55 -14.62 -52.96 -2.40
CA VAL A 55 -13.98 -53.12 -3.71
C VAL A 55 -14.75 -52.69 -4.97
N ILE A 56 -14.22 -51.67 -5.65
CA ILE A 56 -13.50 -51.84 -6.93
C ILE A 56 -12.36 -50.82 -6.94
N ASP A 57 -11.15 -51.32 -7.17
CA ASP A 57 -9.92 -50.57 -7.38
C ASP A 57 -9.55 -50.68 -8.86
N MET A 58 -9.12 -49.57 -9.50
CA MET A 58 -8.55 -49.59 -10.85
C MET A 58 -7.42 -48.56 -10.94
N ASP A 59 -6.21 -49.13 -11.01
CA ASP A 59 -4.91 -48.48 -10.98
C ASP A 59 -4.55 -47.80 -12.31
N GLN A 60 -3.97 -46.60 -12.26
CA GLN A 60 -3.23 -45.95 -13.36
C GLN A 60 -2.09 -45.05 -12.82
N PRO A 61 -0.97 -44.94 -13.55
CA PRO A 61 0.35 -44.96 -12.92
C PRO A 61 0.90 -43.60 -12.46
N GLU A 62 1.57 -43.59 -11.31
CA GLU A 62 2.30 -42.43 -10.78
C GLU A 62 3.59 -42.14 -11.55
N MET A 63 3.84 -40.85 -11.83
CA MET A 63 5.13 -40.29 -12.27
C MET A 63 5.79 -39.52 -11.11
N PRO A 64 7.13 -39.48 -11.03
CA PRO A 64 7.84 -39.27 -9.77
C PRO A 64 7.73 -37.84 -9.23
N THR A 65 7.20 -37.70 -8.00
CA THR A 65 7.12 -36.42 -7.30
C THR A 65 8.48 -35.99 -6.74
N ALA A 66 8.95 -34.81 -7.14
CA ALA A 66 10.12 -34.18 -6.53
C ALA A 66 9.78 -33.70 -5.10
N LYS A 67 10.35 -34.36 -4.08
CA LYS A 67 10.21 -33.96 -2.67
C LYS A 67 11.11 -32.75 -2.38
N GLY A 68 10.53 -31.64 -1.88
CA GLY A 68 11.34 -30.50 -1.44
C GLY A 68 10.65 -29.14 -1.39
N GLY A 69 9.38 -29.06 -0.95
CA GLY A 69 8.68 -27.79 -0.75
C GLY A 69 7.79 -27.86 0.49
N SER A 70 7.91 -26.88 1.38
CA SER A 70 6.98 -26.72 2.50
C SER A 70 5.58 -26.46 1.94
N ARG A 71 4.66 -27.42 2.10
CA ARG A 71 3.25 -27.21 1.78
C ARG A 71 2.68 -26.24 2.81
N PHE A 72 2.69 -24.95 2.50
CA PHE A 72 1.70 -24.03 3.06
C PHE A 72 0.32 -24.57 2.67
N SER A 73 -0.44 -25.04 3.66
CA SER A 73 -1.87 -25.28 3.48
C SER A 73 -2.53 -23.93 3.27
N PHE A 74 -2.96 -23.64 2.04
CA PHE A 74 -3.69 -22.41 1.75
C PHE A 74 -5.04 -22.44 2.49
N THR A 75 -5.19 -21.61 3.52
CA THR A 75 -6.36 -21.56 4.42
C THR A 75 -7.44 -20.59 3.94
N GLY A 76 -7.53 -20.37 2.63
CA GLY A 76 -8.35 -19.32 2.02
C GLY A 76 -7.59 -17.99 1.85
N GLY A 77 -8.29 -17.01 1.29
CA GLY A 77 -7.73 -15.72 0.88
C GLY A 77 -8.21 -15.30 -0.50
N LEU A 78 -7.57 -14.28 -1.06
CA LEU A 78 -7.79 -13.82 -2.43
C LEU A 78 -6.88 -14.60 -3.38
N GLU A 79 -7.45 -15.14 -4.44
CA GLU A 79 -6.72 -15.80 -5.54
C GLU A 79 -6.96 -15.02 -6.83
N PHE A 80 -5.97 -14.96 -7.70
CA PHE A 80 -6.09 -14.32 -9.01
C PHE A 80 -5.28 -15.08 -10.07
N THR A 81 -5.85 -15.25 -11.26
CA THR A 81 -5.29 -16.06 -12.34
C THR A 81 -5.33 -15.32 -13.66
N SER A 82 -4.19 -15.28 -14.36
CA SER A 82 -4.00 -14.68 -15.69
C SER A 82 -4.57 -13.26 -15.82
N LEU A 83 -4.33 -12.40 -14.81
CA LEU A 83 -4.83 -11.02 -14.84
C LEU A 83 -4.10 -10.18 -15.88
N THR A 84 -4.83 -9.78 -16.91
CA THR A 84 -4.34 -8.92 -17.99
C THR A 84 -5.25 -7.70 -18.11
N TYR A 85 -4.65 -6.51 -18.21
CA TYR A 85 -5.41 -5.26 -18.37
C TYR A 85 -4.87 -4.43 -19.51
N THR A 86 -5.68 -4.28 -20.56
CA THR A 86 -5.36 -3.54 -21.78
C THR A 86 -6.03 -2.16 -21.78
N VAL A 87 -5.27 -1.13 -22.17
CA VAL A 87 -5.81 0.22 -22.39
C VAL A 87 -5.57 0.70 -23.82
N VAL A 88 -6.57 1.37 -24.40
CA VAL A 88 -6.48 2.00 -25.71
C VAL A 88 -5.75 3.35 -25.57
N LYS A 89 -4.48 3.42 -25.97
CA LYS A 89 -3.72 4.68 -26.03
C LYS A 89 -3.87 5.31 -27.41
N LYS A 90 -4.06 6.64 -27.46
CA LYS A 90 -3.89 7.41 -28.69
C LYS A 90 -2.41 7.77 -28.83
N GLN A 91 -1.75 7.26 -29.85
CA GLN A 91 -0.39 7.63 -30.22
C GLN A 91 -0.40 8.46 -31.51
N ARG A 92 0.62 9.28 -31.72
CA ARG A 92 0.79 10.00 -32.97
C ARG A 92 1.67 9.16 -33.90
N GLY A 93 1.08 8.70 -35.02
CA GLY A 93 1.79 7.90 -36.02
C GLY A 93 2.87 8.71 -36.73
N VAL A 94 3.71 8.02 -37.51
CA VAL A 94 4.83 8.64 -38.25
C VAL A 94 4.34 9.68 -39.27
N GLY A 95 3.11 9.54 -39.79
CA GLY A 95 2.43 10.52 -40.64
C GLY A 95 1.74 11.69 -39.91
N GLY A 96 1.84 11.77 -38.57
CA GLY A 96 1.24 12.84 -37.78
C GLY A 96 -0.23 12.65 -37.36
N GLU A 97 -0.90 11.62 -37.89
CA GLU A 97 -2.26 11.21 -37.51
C GLU A 97 -2.33 10.54 -36.12
N TRP A 98 -3.53 10.46 -35.54
CA TRP A 98 -3.77 9.85 -34.23
C TRP A 98 -4.29 8.42 -34.36
N GLU A 99 -3.41 7.45 -34.16
CA GLU A 99 -3.76 6.04 -34.13
C GLU A 99 -4.18 5.60 -32.72
N LYS A 100 -5.17 4.73 -32.64
CA LYS A 100 -5.48 3.98 -31.42
C LYS A 100 -4.62 2.72 -31.41
N LYS A 101 -3.83 2.54 -30.35
CA LYS A 101 -3.06 1.32 -30.11
C LYS A 101 -3.41 0.77 -28.74
N ASP A 102 -3.70 -0.51 -28.71
CA ASP A 102 -3.93 -1.24 -27.48
C ASP A 102 -2.59 -1.54 -26.79
N VAL A 103 -2.52 -1.25 -25.50
CA VAL A 103 -1.31 -1.37 -24.69
C VAL A 103 -1.69 -1.99 -23.35
N ASP A 104 -1.15 -3.17 -23.10
CA ASP A 104 -1.27 -3.83 -21.81
C ASP A 104 -0.52 -3.06 -20.73
N LEU A 105 -1.14 -2.96 -19.56
CA LEU A 105 -0.56 -2.37 -18.33
C LEU A 105 -0.32 -3.42 -17.25
N LEU A 106 -0.94 -4.60 -17.38
CA LEU A 106 -0.77 -5.79 -16.55
C LEU A 106 -0.75 -6.99 -17.50
N HIS A 107 0.16 -7.94 -17.27
CA HIS A 107 0.42 -9.07 -18.16
C HIS A 107 0.31 -10.41 -17.41
N GLU A 108 -0.81 -11.12 -17.61
CA GLU A 108 -1.08 -12.49 -17.15
C GLU A 108 -0.75 -12.79 -15.67
N ILE A 109 -0.91 -11.80 -14.79
CA ILE A 109 -0.48 -11.91 -13.40
C ILE A 109 -1.31 -12.97 -12.66
N THR A 110 -0.63 -13.96 -12.07
CA THR A 110 -1.22 -15.08 -11.32
C THR A 110 -0.60 -15.16 -9.93
N GLY A 111 -1.40 -15.42 -8.90
CA GLY A 111 -0.95 -15.46 -7.51
C GLY A 111 -2.08 -15.43 -6.49
N TYR A 112 -1.74 -15.16 -5.24
CA TYR A 112 -2.68 -15.13 -4.12
C TYR A 112 -2.28 -14.12 -3.04
N ALA A 113 -3.22 -13.79 -2.16
CA ALA A 113 -3.02 -13.07 -0.91
C ALA A 113 -3.70 -13.87 0.22
N PRO A 114 -2.96 -14.44 1.19
CA PRO A 114 -3.53 -15.32 2.21
C PRO A 114 -4.53 -14.62 3.14
N LYS A 115 -5.55 -15.36 3.56
CA LYS A 115 -6.51 -14.90 4.59
C LYS A 115 -5.83 -14.70 5.93
N GLY A 116 -6.18 -13.60 6.60
CA GLY A 116 -5.61 -13.24 7.90
C GLY A 116 -4.25 -12.55 7.84
N CYS A 117 -3.73 -12.30 6.63
CA CYS A 117 -2.37 -11.81 6.39
C CYS A 117 -2.33 -10.46 5.67
N VAL A 118 -1.21 -9.75 5.82
CA VAL A 118 -0.88 -8.54 5.06
C VAL A 118 -0.02 -8.90 3.85
N THR A 119 -0.59 -8.73 2.66
CA THR A 119 0.11 -8.85 1.38
C THR A 119 0.53 -7.48 0.87
N ALA A 120 1.84 -7.25 0.69
CA ALA A 120 2.36 -6.01 0.15
C ALA A 120 2.67 -6.13 -1.36
N VAL A 121 2.10 -5.23 -2.15
CA VAL A 121 2.41 -5.00 -3.55
C VAL A 121 3.52 -3.95 -3.64
N MET A 122 4.68 -4.36 -4.13
CA MET A 122 5.90 -3.58 -4.20
C MET A 122 6.44 -3.52 -5.63
N GLY A 123 7.42 -2.66 -5.88
CA GLY A 123 8.04 -2.49 -7.21
C GLY A 123 8.34 -1.03 -7.55
N PRO A 124 9.11 -0.78 -8.63
CA PRO A 124 9.46 0.58 -9.08
C PRO A 124 8.26 1.51 -9.33
N SER A 125 8.54 2.80 -9.50
CA SER A 125 7.52 3.73 -10.01
C SER A 125 7.10 3.33 -11.43
N GLY A 126 5.80 3.45 -11.75
CA GLY A 126 5.26 2.99 -13.03
C GLY A 126 5.16 1.46 -13.19
N ALA A 127 5.47 0.65 -12.17
CA ALA A 127 5.41 -0.82 -12.25
C ALA A 127 3.99 -1.43 -12.37
N GLY A 128 2.93 -0.61 -12.29
CA GLY A 128 1.54 -1.08 -12.33
C GLY A 128 0.89 -1.35 -10.96
N LYS A 129 1.55 -1.02 -9.84
CA LYS A 129 1.09 -1.31 -8.46
C LYS A 129 -0.38 -0.92 -8.18
N SER A 130 -0.73 0.35 -8.31
CA SER A 130 -2.10 0.83 -8.06
C SER A 130 -3.08 0.33 -9.12
N THR A 131 -2.64 0.14 -10.36
CA THR A 131 -3.44 -0.48 -11.43
C THR A 131 -3.80 -1.93 -11.12
N PHE A 132 -2.86 -2.69 -10.56
CA PHE A 132 -3.08 -4.05 -10.05
C PHE A 132 -4.01 -4.07 -8.84
N LEU A 133 -3.86 -3.10 -7.92
CA LEU A 133 -4.77 -2.95 -6.78
C LEU A 133 -6.21 -2.60 -7.22
N ASP A 134 -6.37 -1.68 -8.17
CA ASP A 134 -7.66 -1.34 -8.81
C ASP A 134 -8.26 -2.55 -9.57
N ALA A 135 -7.43 -3.38 -10.22
CA ALA A 135 -7.85 -4.61 -10.87
C ALA A 135 -8.43 -5.61 -9.86
N LEU A 136 -7.66 -5.94 -8.81
CA LEU A 136 -8.09 -6.85 -7.75
C LEU A 136 -9.33 -6.36 -7.01
N ALA A 137 -9.49 -5.04 -6.83
CA ALA A 137 -10.68 -4.43 -6.23
C ALA A 137 -11.90 -4.37 -7.18
N GLY A 138 -11.80 -4.93 -8.39
CA GLY A 138 -12.85 -4.92 -9.40
C GLY A 138 -13.19 -3.52 -9.91
N ARG A 139 -12.30 -2.54 -9.76
CA ARG A 139 -12.52 -1.11 -10.09
C ARG A 139 -12.35 -0.84 -11.59
N ILE A 140 -11.59 -1.68 -12.28
CA ILE A 140 -11.39 -1.70 -13.74
C ILE A 140 -12.52 -2.47 -14.44
N SER A 141 -12.92 -2.04 -15.66
CA SER A 141 -14.03 -2.61 -16.43
C SER A 141 -13.63 -3.63 -17.50
N SER A 142 -12.36 -3.64 -17.91
CA SER A 142 -11.84 -4.41 -19.04
C SER A 142 -10.63 -5.23 -18.58
N LEU A 143 -10.82 -5.98 -17.50
CA LEU A 143 -9.83 -6.87 -16.90
C LEU A 143 -10.12 -8.29 -17.39
N ASP A 144 -9.17 -8.90 -18.07
CA ASP A 144 -9.18 -10.32 -18.41
C ASP A 144 -8.54 -11.13 -17.28
N GLY A 145 -8.91 -12.41 -17.18
CA GLY A 145 -8.50 -13.31 -16.10
C GLY A 145 -9.61 -13.57 -15.08
N ARG A 146 -9.25 -14.18 -13.93
CA ARG A 146 -10.19 -14.52 -12.85
C ARG A 146 -9.70 -14.02 -11.50
N VAL A 147 -10.64 -13.69 -10.62
CA VAL A 147 -10.40 -13.38 -9.20
C VAL A 147 -11.37 -14.21 -8.36
N ALA A 148 -10.86 -14.88 -7.33
CA ALA A 148 -11.66 -15.68 -6.41
C ALA A 148 -11.34 -15.30 -4.95
N LEU A 149 -12.30 -15.51 -4.05
CA LEU A 149 -12.14 -15.34 -2.60
C LEU A 149 -12.60 -16.61 -1.90
N ASP A 150 -11.73 -17.20 -1.07
CA ASP A 150 -11.98 -18.46 -0.36
C ASP A 150 -12.48 -19.57 -1.32
N GLY A 151 -11.88 -19.66 -2.52
CA GLY A 151 -12.23 -20.61 -3.58
C GLY A 151 -13.48 -20.27 -4.40
N VAL A 152 -14.19 -19.18 -4.10
CA VAL A 152 -15.40 -18.75 -4.84
C VAL A 152 -15.03 -17.65 -5.85
N GLU A 153 -15.28 -17.88 -7.14
CA GLU A 153 -15.05 -16.88 -8.19
C GLU A 153 -15.95 -15.64 -8.01
N MET A 154 -15.34 -14.46 -8.04
CA MET A 154 -15.98 -13.19 -7.72
C MET A 154 -16.08 -12.28 -8.94
N SER A 155 -17.31 -11.90 -9.31
CA SER A 155 -17.50 -10.83 -10.30
C SER A 155 -17.05 -9.47 -9.73
N PRO A 156 -16.58 -8.52 -10.57
CA PRO A 156 -16.15 -7.19 -10.12
C PRO A 156 -17.20 -6.43 -9.30
N SER A 157 -18.49 -6.65 -9.59
CA SER A 157 -19.61 -6.08 -8.84
C SER A 157 -19.80 -6.69 -7.44
N VAL A 158 -19.42 -7.95 -7.23
CA VAL A 158 -19.41 -8.56 -5.88
C VAL A 158 -18.22 -8.03 -5.10
N ILE A 159 -17.01 -8.05 -5.68
CA ILE A 159 -15.79 -7.52 -5.03
C ILE A 159 -16.01 -6.09 -4.54
N LYS A 160 -16.53 -5.19 -5.40
CA LYS A 160 -16.85 -3.79 -5.06
C LYS A 160 -17.83 -3.63 -3.88
N ARG A 161 -18.64 -4.63 -3.56
CA ARG A 161 -19.63 -4.62 -2.46
C ARG A 161 -19.15 -5.36 -1.21
N SER A 162 -18.24 -6.32 -1.33
CA SER A 162 -17.71 -7.13 -0.23
C SER A 162 -16.31 -6.73 0.24
N SER A 163 -15.71 -5.71 -0.38
CA SER A 163 -14.39 -5.17 -0.03
C SER A 163 -14.42 -3.70 0.38
N ALA A 164 -13.38 -3.27 1.08
CA ALA A 164 -13.05 -1.87 1.29
C ALA A 164 -11.82 -1.47 0.45
N TYR A 165 -11.80 -0.22 -0.03
CA TYR A 165 -10.67 0.35 -0.77
C TYR A 165 -10.31 1.71 -0.16
N VAL A 166 -9.20 1.76 0.57
CA VAL A 166 -8.65 2.99 1.14
C VAL A 166 -7.76 3.66 0.11
N MET A 167 -8.15 4.85 -0.36
CA MET A 167 -7.36 5.64 -1.31
C MET A 167 -6.12 6.27 -0.67
N GLN A 168 -5.14 6.70 -1.46
CA GLN A 168 -3.96 7.43 -0.98
C GLN A 168 -4.34 8.76 -0.27
N ASP A 169 -5.30 9.52 -0.83
CA ASP A 169 -5.80 10.77 -0.25
C ASP A 169 -6.80 10.57 0.92
N ASP A 170 -6.54 11.17 2.07
CA ASP A 170 -7.49 11.21 3.20
C ASP A 170 -8.60 12.27 2.97
N ARG A 171 -9.75 11.86 2.43
CA ARG A 171 -10.89 12.77 2.15
C ARG A 171 -11.86 12.86 3.32
N LEU A 172 -11.44 13.56 4.38
CA LEU A 172 -12.20 13.75 5.61
C LEU A 172 -12.73 15.18 5.77
N PHE A 173 -13.77 15.36 6.59
CA PHE A 173 -14.35 16.67 6.88
C PHE A 173 -13.61 17.37 8.03
N PRO A 174 -12.92 18.52 7.80
CA PRO A 174 -12.08 19.16 8.82
C PRO A 174 -12.80 19.58 10.09
N MET A 175 -14.09 19.93 9.97
CA MET A 175 -14.94 20.46 11.04
C MET A 175 -15.63 19.40 11.90
N LEU A 176 -15.43 18.10 11.63
CA LEU A 176 -15.96 17.01 12.45
C LEU A 176 -14.87 16.50 13.41
N THR A 177 -15.27 15.92 14.53
CA THR A 177 -14.38 15.13 15.38
C THR A 177 -14.16 13.72 14.82
N VAL A 178 -13.14 13.01 15.33
CA VAL A 178 -12.91 11.57 15.01
C VAL A 178 -14.17 10.74 15.26
N TYR A 179 -14.80 10.89 16.43
CA TYR A 179 -16.02 10.16 16.78
C TYR A 179 -17.20 10.49 15.86
N GLU A 180 -17.44 11.77 15.56
CA GLU A 180 -18.52 12.17 14.64
C GLU A 180 -18.28 11.67 13.22
N THR A 181 -17.03 11.67 12.75
CA THR A 181 -16.64 11.17 11.42
C THR A 181 -16.91 9.66 11.29
N LEU A 182 -16.51 8.87 12.28
CA LEU A 182 -16.72 7.43 12.29
C LEU A 182 -18.20 7.06 12.55
N LEU A 183 -18.91 7.83 13.38
CA LEU A 183 -20.36 7.65 13.58
C LEU A 183 -21.16 7.97 12.31
N PHE A 184 -20.78 9.02 11.58
CA PHE A 184 -21.34 9.32 10.27
C PHE A 184 -21.09 8.15 9.29
N ALA A 185 -19.85 7.64 9.21
CA ALA A 185 -19.53 6.48 8.38
C ALA A 185 -20.36 5.23 8.77
N ALA A 186 -20.49 4.95 10.07
CA ALA A 186 -21.30 3.85 10.59
C ALA A 186 -22.78 4.00 10.22
N ASP A 187 -23.32 5.23 10.25
CA ASP A 187 -24.73 5.46 9.96
C ASP A 187 -25.10 5.09 8.52
N PHE A 188 -24.23 5.40 7.55
CA PHE A 188 -24.41 5.06 6.14
C PHE A 188 -24.01 3.63 5.80
N ARG A 189 -22.86 3.14 6.29
CA ARG A 189 -22.29 1.83 5.90
C ARG A 189 -22.99 0.63 6.55
N LEU A 190 -23.55 0.77 7.77
CA LEU A 190 -24.21 -0.33 8.50
C LEU A 190 -25.73 -0.42 8.24
N GLY A 191 -26.30 0.50 7.46
CA GLY A 191 -27.72 0.52 7.12
C GLY A 191 -28.65 0.78 8.31
N SER A 192 -29.95 0.53 8.14
CA SER A 192 -30.99 0.70 9.19
C SER A 192 -31.23 -0.54 10.04
N ALA A 193 -30.68 -1.70 9.67
CA ALA A 193 -30.86 -2.95 10.39
C ALA A 193 -30.08 -3.00 11.72
N VAL A 194 -28.97 -2.25 11.82
CA VAL A 194 -28.15 -2.14 13.04
C VAL A 194 -28.69 -1.01 13.92
N SER A 195 -28.93 -1.28 15.20
CA SER A 195 -29.53 -0.29 16.10
C SER A 195 -28.61 0.91 16.37
N PRO A 196 -29.14 2.10 16.69
CA PRO A 196 -28.31 3.27 16.99
C PRO A 196 -27.36 3.09 18.18
N SER A 197 -27.65 2.18 19.11
CA SER A 197 -26.75 1.78 20.20
C SER A 197 -25.60 0.91 19.68
N ASP A 198 -25.91 -0.09 18.84
CA ASP A 198 -24.89 -1.01 18.31
C ASP A 198 -23.94 -0.30 17.35
N LYS A 199 -24.43 0.67 16.57
CA LYS A 199 -23.58 1.54 15.75
C LYS A 199 -22.57 2.33 16.59
N LYS A 200 -23.00 2.90 17.72
CA LYS A 200 -22.11 3.63 18.64
C LYS A 200 -21.08 2.69 19.27
N LEU A 201 -21.50 1.53 19.76
CA LEU A 201 -20.61 0.50 20.30
C LEU A 201 -19.57 0.04 19.25
N ARG A 202 -19.99 -0.15 17.99
CA ARG A 202 -19.08 -0.50 16.88
C ARG A 202 -18.07 0.61 16.60
N VAL A 203 -18.48 1.88 16.66
CA VAL A 203 -17.58 3.04 16.54
C VAL A 203 -16.61 3.13 17.71
N ASP A 204 -17.07 2.89 18.93
CA ASP A 204 -16.24 2.92 20.15
C ASP A 204 -15.13 1.87 20.07
N ASN A 205 -15.50 0.62 19.76
CA ASN A 205 -14.56 -0.48 19.58
C ASN A 205 -13.56 -0.20 18.42
N LEU A 206 -14.02 0.46 17.34
CA LEU A 206 -13.14 0.81 16.22
C LEU A 206 -12.13 1.92 16.58
N ILE A 207 -12.54 2.91 17.38
CA ILE A 207 -11.65 3.96 17.87
C ILE A 207 -10.55 3.38 18.75
N GLU A 208 -10.88 2.38 19.58
CA GLU A 208 -9.90 1.64 20.37
C GLU A 208 -8.97 0.80 19.49
N GLN A 209 -9.52 0.01 18.55
CA GLN A 209 -8.76 -0.82 17.61
C GLN A 209 -7.75 0.01 16.78
N LEU A 210 -8.11 1.22 16.39
CA LEU A 210 -7.26 2.13 15.62
C LEU A 210 -6.29 2.96 16.48
N GLY A 211 -6.29 2.80 17.81
CA GLY A 211 -5.46 3.59 18.72
C GLY A 211 -5.77 5.09 18.65
N LEU A 212 -7.05 5.45 18.55
CA LEU A 212 -7.55 6.82 18.41
C LEU A 212 -8.25 7.37 19.67
N THR A 213 -8.28 6.60 20.76
CA THR A 213 -9.00 6.92 22.01
C THR A 213 -8.67 8.31 22.58
N THR A 214 -7.41 8.73 22.54
CA THR A 214 -6.96 10.06 23.01
C THR A 214 -7.46 11.21 22.14
N SER A 215 -7.71 10.94 20.85
CA SER A 215 -8.10 11.93 19.84
C SER A 215 -9.56 11.81 19.40
N ARG A 216 -10.33 10.95 20.08
CA ARG A 216 -11.76 10.68 19.87
C ARG A 216 -12.61 11.93 19.67
N ASN A 217 -12.40 12.96 20.49
CA ASN A 217 -13.16 14.22 20.47
C ASN A 217 -12.34 15.39 19.87
N THR A 218 -11.22 15.10 19.20
CA THR A 218 -10.40 16.08 18.49
C THR A 218 -10.95 16.26 17.08
N TYR A 219 -11.03 17.50 16.60
CA TYR A 219 -11.38 17.81 15.20
C TYR A 219 -10.36 17.20 14.23
N ILE A 220 -10.81 16.76 13.05
CA ILE A 220 -9.91 16.26 12.01
C ILE A 220 -8.94 17.35 11.57
N GLY A 221 -9.42 18.58 11.37
CA GLY A 221 -8.61 19.72 10.92
C GLY A 221 -8.18 19.63 9.45
N ASP A 222 -7.41 20.63 9.03
CA ASP A 222 -6.86 20.81 7.68
C ASP A 222 -5.57 21.64 7.75
N GLU A 223 -5.06 22.09 6.60
CA GLU A 223 -3.84 22.92 6.52
C GLU A 223 -3.97 24.28 7.24
N GLY A 224 -5.19 24.82 7.37
CA GLY A 224 -5.46 26.08 8.07
C GLY A 224 -5.91 25.91 9.52
N THR A 225 -6.39 24.72 9.89
CA THR A 225 -7.07 24.45 11.16
C THR A 225 -6.43 23.27 11.87
N ARG A 226 -5.78 23.53 13.02
CA ARG A 226 -5.16 22.47 13.84
C ARG A 226 -6.20 21.41 14.24
N GLY A 227 -5.93 20.17 13.86
CA GLY A 227 -6.70 18.98 14.25
C GLY A 227 -5.80 17.84 14.72
N VAL A 228 -6.13 16.61 14.31
CA VAL A 228 -5.33 15.40 14.58
C VAL A 228 -4.02 15.39 13.77
N SER A 229 -3.05 14.57 14.19
CA SER A 229 -1.81 14.36 13.43
C SER A 229 -2.05 13.63 12.11
N GLY A 230 -1.08 13.70 11.17
CA GLY A 230 -1.19 13.00 9.88
C GLY A 230 -1.38 11.49 10.01
N GLY A 231 -0.67 10.84 10.93
CA GLY A 231 -0.82 9.40 11.20
C GLY A 231 -2.18 9.06 11.80
N GLU A 232 -2.72 9.88 12.71
CA GLU A 232 -4.08 9.71 13.23
C GLU A 232 -5.13 9.92 12.15
N ARG A 233 -5.00 10.97 11.32
CA ARG A 233 -5.87 11.24 10.17
C ARG A 233 -5.93 10.04 9.22
N ARG A 234 -4.78 9.43 8.93
CA ARG A 234 -4.70 8.22 8.10
C ARG A 234 -5.45 7.04 8.73
N ARG A 235 -5.31 6.83 10.04
CA ARG A 235 -6.08 5.79 10.77
C ARG A 235 -7.58 6.09 10.79
N VAL A 236 -8.01 7.35 10.92
CA VAL A 236 -9.44 7.73 10.78
C VAL A 236 -9.95 7.41 9.38
N SER A 237 -9.17 7.73 8.34
CA SER A 237 -9.53 7.44 6.94
C SER A 237 -9.73 5.94 6.71
N ILE A 238 -8.80 5.11 7.18
CA ILE A 238 -8.95 3.64 7.19
C ILE A 238 -10.22 3.23 7.95
N GLY A 239 -10.47 3.82 9.12
CA GLY A 239 -11.65 3.56 9.95
C GLY A 239 -13.00 3.81 9.24
N VAL A 240 -13.10 4.89 8.47
CA VAL A 240 -14.31 5.22 7.69
C VAL A 240 -14.65 4.11 6.69
N ASP A 241 -13.66 3.48 6.08
CA ASP A 241 -13.88 2.42 5.11
C ASP A 241 -14.09 1.04 5.75
N ILE A 242 -13.41 0.71 6.87
CA ILE A 242 -13.52 -0.61 7.51
C ILE A 242 -14.65 -0.75 8.55
N ILE A 243 -15.41 0.30 8.84
CA ILE A 243 -16.46 0.29 9.87
C ILE A 243 -17.45 -0.89 9.74
N HIS A 244 -17.71 -1.32 8.50
CA HIS A 244 -18.61 -2.43 8.15
C HIS A 244 -18.00 -3.84 8.24
N GLY A 245 -16.71 -3.97 8.59
CA GLY A 245 -16.03 -5.27 8.74
C GLY A 245 -15.80 -6.01 7.42
N PRO A 246 -15.07 -5.42 6.45
CA PRO A 246 -14.81 -6.04 5.15
C PRO A 246 -13.91 -7.29 5.27
N ALA A 247 -14.25 -8.35 4.52
CA ALA A 247 -13.42 -9.56 4.42
C ALA A 247 -12.17 -9.33 3.55
N LEU A 248 -12.25 -8.39 2.59
CA LEU A 248 -11.16 -7.95 1.73
C LEU A 248 -10.88 -6.46 1.96
N LEU A 249 -9.64 -6.10 2.26
CA LEU A 249 -9.22 -4.71 2.44
C LEU A 249 -8.06 -4.38 1.50
N PHE A 250 -8.31 -3.42 0.61
CA PHE A 250 -7.30 -2.84 -0.28
C PHE A 250 -6.85 -1.48 0.26
N LEU A 251 -5.54 -1.22 0.34
CA LEU A 251 -5.00 0.11 0.69
C LEU A 251 -3.98 0.60 -0.33
N ASP A 252 -4.23 1.75 -0.94
CA ASP A 252 -3.28 2.39 -1.85
C ASP A 252 -2.35 3.33 -1.07
N GLU A 253 -1.06 2.98 -1.04
CA GLU A 253 0.04 3.65 -0.35
C GLU A 253 -0.31 4.21 1.04
N PRO A 254 -0.69 3.35 2.02
CA PRO A 254 -1.15 3.77 3.34
C PRO A 254 -0.11 4.52 4.18
N THR A 255 1.17 4.49 3.79
CA THR A 255 2.29 5.17 4.45
C THR A 255 2.76 6.44 3.74
N SER A 256 2.13 6.84 2.63
CA SER A 256 2.51 8.05 1.88
C SER A 256 2.39 9.31 2.73
N GLY A 257 3.39 10.19 2.67
CA GLY A 257 3.41 11.46 3.42
C GLY A 257 3.55 11.34 4.94
N LEU A 258 3.83 10.15 5.49
CA LEU A 258 4.03 9.93 6.93
C LEU A 258 5.51 9.76 7.29
N ASP A 259 5.89 10.17 8.51
CA ASP A 259 7.16 9.78 9.10
C ASP A 259 7.20 8.28 9.43
N SER A 260 8.40 7.73 9.64
CA SER A 260 8.60 6.28 9.86
C SER A 260 7.89 5.73 11.11
N THR A 261 7.66 6.54 12.13
CA THR A 261 6.96 6.12 13.36
C THR A 261 5.45 6.12 13.13
N SER A 262 4.91 7.19 12.53
CA SER A 262 3.49 7.25 12.14
C SER A 262 3.13 6.15 11.14
N ALA A 263 3.97 5.94 10.11
CA ALA A 263 3.79 4.89 9.11
C ALA A 263 3.77 3.48 9.74
N HIS A 264 4.71 3.18 10.63
CA HIS A 264 4.71 1.90 11.35
C HIS A 264 3.49 1.72 12.24
N SER A 265 3.04 2.76 12.95
CA SER A 265 1.80 2.72 13.75
C SER A 265 0.54 2.51 12.90
N VAL A 266 0.50 3.04 11.66
CA VAL A 266 -0.58 2.75 10.70
C VAL A 266 -0.54 1.29 10.27
N ILE A 267 0.62 0.77 9.85
CA ILE A 267 0.74 -0.62 9.39
C ILE A 267 0.49 -1.63 10.51
N GLU A 268 0.90 -1.34 11.75
CA GLU A 268 0.55 -2.15 12.93
C GLU A 268 -0.97 -2.33 13.04
N LYS A 269 -1.77 -1.27 12.88
CA LYS A 269 -3.24 -1.38 12.96
C LYS A 269 -3.85 -2.07 11.74
N VAL A 270 -3.23 -1.95 10.58
CA VAL A 270 -3.61 -2.72 9.38
C VAL A 270 -3.32 -4.22 9.56
N HIS A 271 -2.20 -4.58 10.20
CA HIS A 271 -1.86 -5.95 10.57
C HIS A 271 -2.82 -6.50 11.65
N ASP A 272 -3.17 -5.72 12.67
CA ASP A 272 -4.18 -6.08 13.68
C ASP A 272 -5.54 -6.39 13.03
N ILE A 273 -5.93 -5.64 11.98
CA ILE A 273 -7.14 -5.89 11.17
C ILE A 273 -7.02 -7.17 10.35
N ALA A 274 -5.85 -7.46 9.77
CA ALA A 274 -5.60 -8.73 9.07
C ALA A 274 -5.75 -9.91 10.03
N CYS A 275 -5.07 -9.88 11.18
CA CYS A 275 -5.14 -10.92 12.21
C CYS A 275 -6.57 -11.18 12.74
N ALA A 276 -7.47 -10.19 12.67
CA ALA A 276 -8.88 -10.36 13.01
C ALA A 276 -9.71 -11.15 11.96
N GLY A 277 -9.10 -11.56 10.85
CA GLY A 277 -9.68 -12.42 9.82
C GLY A 277 -9.82 -11.79 8.42
N SER A 278 -9.45 -10.52 8.25
CA SER A 278 -9.45 -9.85 6.95
C SER A 278 -8.27 -10.30 6.08
N THR A 279 -8.49 -10.42 4.77
CA THR A 279 -7.39 -10.51 3.78
C THR A 279 -7.00 -9.08 3.39
N VAL A 280 -5.74 -8.70 3.61
CA VAL A 280 -5.27 -7.34 3.34
C VAL A 280 -4.30 -7.34 2.18
N VAL A 281 -4.53 -6.47 1.20
CA VAL A 281 -3.60 -6.18 0.10
C VAL A 281 -3.31 -4.67 0.10
N LEU A 282 -2.03 -4.29 0.19
CA LEU A 282 -1.63 -2.88 0.19
C LEU A 282 -0.50 -2.61 -0.79
N THR A 283 -0.48 -1.44 -1.42
CA THR A 283 0.70 -0.97 -2.17
C THR A 283 1.66 -0.25 -1.21
N ILE A 284 2.97 -0.48 -1.30
CA ILE A 284 3.94 0.24 -0.47
C ILE A 284 5.24 0.55 -1.23
N HIS A 285 5.71 1.78 -1.05
CA HIS A 285 6.97 2.27 -1.59
C HIS A 285 8.02 2.28 -0.48
N GLN A 286 9.13 1.53 -0.66
CA GLN A 286 10.30 1.51 0.22
C GLN A 286 9.98 1.45 1.74
N PRO A 287 9.33 0.37 2.21
CA PRO A 287 9.02 0.19 3.63
C PRO A 287 10.27 0.08 4.49
N SER A 288 10.24 0.69 5.69
CA SER A 288 11.30 0.50 6.69
C SER A 288 11.38 -0.96 7.17
N SER A 289 12.53 -1.37 7.70
CA SER A 289 12.75 -2.71 8.28
C SER A 289 11.71 -3.11 9.34
N ARG A 290 11.20 -2.14 10.12
CA ARG A 290 10.11 -2.33 11.10
C ARG A 290 8.76 -2.64 10.45
N ILE A 291 8.52 -2.10 9.26
CA ILE A 291 7.30 -2.36 8.48
C ILE A 291 7.41 -3.71 7.78
N LEU A 292 8.58 -4.05 7.23
CA LEU A 292 8.84 -5.35 6.60
C LEU A 292 8.61 -6.55 7.54
N GLN A 293 8.77 -6.36 8.85
CA GLN A 293 8.47 -7.38 9.86
C GLN A 293 6.97 -7.63 10.10
N LEU A 294 6.09 -6.74 9.62
CA LEU A 294 4.63 -6.82 9.70
C LEU A 294 3.99 -7.28 8.38
N LEU A 295 4.80 -7.74 7.41
CA LEU A 295 4.34 -8.24 6.12
C LEU A 295 4.48 -9.76 6.09
N ASP A 296 3.42 -10.44 5.69
CA ASP A 296 3.41 -11.91 5.61
C ASP A 296 3.74 -12.40 4.21
N HIS A 297 3.30 -11.66 3.20
CA HIS A 297 3.39 -12.01 1.79
C HIS A 297 3.76 -10.78 0.94
N LEU A 298 4.57 -10.99 -0.10
CA LEU A 298 4.98 -9.95 -1.05
C LEU A 298 4.55 -10.34 -2.46
N ILE A 299 4.12 -9.34 -3.22
CA ILE A 299 3.95 -9.37 -4.67
C ILE A 299 4.82 -8.24 -5.22
N ILE A 300 5.88 -8.57 -5.96
CA ILE A 300 6.74 -7.54 -6.57
C ILE A 300 6.44 -7.47 -8.06
N LEU A 301 6.11 -6.27 -8.54
CA LEU A 301 5.79 -6.00 -9.93
C LEU A 301 6.87 -5.13 -10.59
N ALA A 302 7.05 -5.30 -11.89
CA ALA A 302 7.77 -4.36 -12.75
C ALA A 302 7.15 -4.36 -14.15
N ARG A 303 6.95 -3.18 -14.75
CA ARG A 303 6.30 -2.99 -16.06
C ARG A 303 5.00 -3.82 -16.25
N GLY A 304 4.18 -3.98 -15.20
CA GLY A 304 2.95 -4.77 -15.26
C GLY A 304 3.14 -6.29 -15.22
N GLN A 305 4.35 -6.78 -14.98
CA GLN A 305 4.69 -8.21 -14.88
C GLN A 305 5.07 -8.60 -13.45
N LEU A 306 4.85 -9.87 -13.10
CA LEU A 306 5.19 -10.44 -11.81
C LEU A 306 6.68 -10.80 -11.73
N MET A 307 7.40 -10.15 -10.81
CA MET A 307 8.83 -10.39 -10.54
C MET A 307 9.08 -11.27 -9.31
N TYR A 308 8.09 -11.37 -8.41
CA TYR A 308 8.15 -12.24 -7.23
C TYR A 308 6.75 -12.38 -6.60
N SER A 309 6.43 -13.57 -6.10
CA SER A 309 5.32 -13.82 -5.17
C SER A 309 5.79 -14.80 -4.10
N GLY A 310 5.53 -14.50 -2.82
CA GLY A 310 5.92 -15.37 -1.70
C GLY A 310 6.20 -14.62 -0.39
N GLY A 311 6.68 -15.33 0.63
CA GLY A 311 6.95 -14.74 1.94
C GLY A 311 8.26 -13.91 1.98
N PRO A 312 8.34 -12.76 2.68
CA PRO A 312 9.55 -11.91 2.70
C PRO A 312 10.88 -12.63 2.99
N LYS A 313 10.84 -13.68 3.81
CA LYS A 313 12.01 -14.49 4.20
C LYS A 313 12.56 -15.37 3.06
N GLU A 314 11.75 -15.65 2.05
CA GLU A 314 12.10 -16.54 0.93
C GLU A 314 12.80 -15.79 -0.23
N VAL A 315 12.78 -14.45 -0.21
CA VAL A 315 13.38 -13.59 -1.24
C VAL A 315 14.88 -13.90 -1.44
N THR A 316 15.62 -14.15 -0.35
CA THR A 316 17.03 -14.57 -0.40
C THR A 316 17.22 -15.89 -1.17
N ALA A 317 16.31 -16.85 -1.01
CA ALA A 317 16.35 -18.11 -1.74
C ALA A 317 15.94 -17.94 -3.22
N HIS A 318 14.99 -17.04 -3.50
CA HIS A 318 14.62 -16.66 -4.87
C HIS A 318 15.80 -16.02 -5.62
N LEU A 319 16.50 -15.05 -5.03
CA LEU A 319 17.74 -14.48 -5.57
C LEU A 319 18.83 -15.55 -5.77
N GLY A 320 18.99 -16.47 -4.82
CA GLY A 320 19.91 -17.60 -4.94
C GLY A 320 19.60 -18.51 -6.14
N ARG A 321 18.32 -18.80 -6.41
CA ARG A 321 17.89 -19.53 -7.62
C ARG A 321 18.21 -18.75 -8.90
N MET A 322 18.03 -17.44 -8.89
CA MET A 322 18.42 -16.52 -9.98
C MET A 322 19.95 -16.46 -10.21
N GLY A 323 20.76 -16.95 -9.26
CA GLY A 323 22.22 -16.88 -9.31
C GLY A 323 22.79 -15.55 -8.82
N ARG A 324 21.98 -14.71 -8.16
CA ARG A 324 22.38 -13.50 -7.44
C ARG A 324 22.65 -13.85 -5.97
N LYS A 325 23.64 -13.19 -5.35
CA LYS A 325 23.94 -13.34 -3.92
C LYS A 325 23.66 -12.01 -3.22
N VAL A 326 22.82 -12.03 -2.19
CA VAL A 326 22.61 -10.86 -1.32
C VAL A 326 23.95 -10.51 -0.64
N PRO A 327 24.45 -9.27 -0.76
CA PRO A 327 25.64 -8.82 -0.07
C PRO A 327 25.49 -8.82 1.46
N LYS A 328 26.60 -8.83 2.19
CA LYS A 328 26.58 -8.92 3.65
C LYS A 328 26.02 -7.64 4.28
N GLY A 329 24.88 -7.76 4.94
CA GLY A 329 24.23 -6.65 5.65
C GLY A 329 23.19 -5.89 4.82
N GLU A 330 23.02 -6.22 3.54
CA GLU A 330 21.96 -5.68 2.71
C GLU A 330 20.62 -6.40 2.92
N ASN A 331 19.53 -5.67 2.66
CA ASN A 331 18.18 -6.20 2.69
C ASN A 331 17.89 -6.95 1.38
N SER A 332 17.46 -8.21 1.47
CA SER A 332 17.19 -9.05 0.30
C SER A 332 16.08 -8.52 -0.60
N ILE A 333 15.13 -7.75 -0.06
CA ILE A 333 14.01 -7.16 -0.82
C ILE A 333 14.49 -5.94 -1.59
N GLU A 334 15.32 -5.09 -0.96
CA GLU A 334 15.94 -3.94 -1.63
C GLU A 334 16.86 -4.43 -2.76
N HIS A 335 17.72 -5.42 -2.48
CA HIS A 335 18.59 -6.02 -3.49
C HIS A 335 17.82 -6.66 -4.66
N LEU A 336 16.61 -7.21 -4.43
CA LEU A 336 15.75 -7.70 -5.52
C LEU A 336 15.15 -6.55 -6.33
N LEU A 337 14.79 -5.43 -5.71
CA LEU A 337 14.34 -4.23 -6.44
C LEU A 337 15.48 -3.62 -7.27
N ASP A 338 16.71 -3.60 -6.75
CA ASP A 338 17.89 -3.15 -7.49
C ASP A 338 18.18 -4.05 -8.70
N VAL A 339 18.13 -5.39 -8.53
CA VAL A 339 18.26 -6.34 -9.64
C VAL A 339 17.14 -6.14 -10.68
N ILE A 340 15.90 -5.91 -10.25
CA ILE A 340 14.79 -5.58 -11.18
C ILE A 340 15.10 -4.31 -11.98
N GLN A 341 15.67 -3.29 -11.33
CA GLN A 341 16.06 -2.05 -11.98
C GLN A 341 17.25 -2.23 -12.95
N GLU A 342 18.24 -3.07 -12.62
CA GLU A 342 19.32 -3.44 -13.55
C GLU A 342 18.75 -4.07 -14.84
N TYR A 343 17.80 -5.00 -14.73
CA TYR A 343 17.19 -5.64 -15.89
C TYR A 343 16.29 -4.69 -16.69
N ASP A 344 15.52 -3.81 -16.03
CA ASP A 344 14.68 -2.79 -16.69
C ASP A 344 15.49 -1.78 -17.52
N GLN A 345 16.76 -1.56 -17.16
CA GLN A 345 17.71 -0.71 -17.89
C GLN A 345 18.53 -1.47 -18.94
N SER A 346 18.41 -2.80 -19.00
CA SER A 346 19.16 -3.67 -19.93
C SER A 346 18.42 -3.97 -21.23
N GLU A 347 19.13 -4.44 -22.25
CA GLU A 347 18.53 -4.91 -23.52
C GLU A 347 17.55 -6.08 -23.35
N PHE A 348 17.64 -6.85 -22.27
CA PHE A 348 16.73 -7.98 -22.00
C PHE A 348 15.39 -7.53 -21.42
N GLY A 349 15.35 -6.36 -20.77
CA GLY A 349 14.20 -5.88 -20.00
C GLY A 349 13.81 -6.79 -18.83
N VAL A 350 12.73 -6.41 -18.14
CA VAL A 350 12.15 -7.21 -17.04
C VAL A 350 11.47 -8.51 -17.49
N ASN A 351 11.23 -8.68 -18.80
CA ASN A 351 10.69 -9.90 -19.39
C ASN A 351 11.49 -11.16 -18.98
N ALA A 352 12.83 -11.06 -18.93
CA ALA A 352 13.69 -12.17 -18.52
C ALA A 352 13.47 -12.59 -17.04
N LEU A 353 13.06 -11.65 -16.18
CA LEU A 353 12.72 -11.93 -14.79
C LEU A 353 11.29 -12.48 -14.65
N ALA A 354 10.35 -12.01 -15.46
CA ALA A 354 9.00 -12.57 -15.53
C ALA A 354 9.03 -14.04 -16.00
N GLU A 355 9.80 -14.34 -17.05
CA GLU A 355 9.99 -15.71 -17.55
C GLU A 355 10.61 -16.62 -16.47
N PHE A 356 11.60 -16.14 -15.72
CA PHE A 356 12.17 -16.88 -14.58
C PHE A 356 11.12 -17.18 -13.50
N CYS A 357 10.18 -16.27 -13.22
CA CYS A 357 9.12 -16.50 -12.25
C CYS A 357 8.11 -17.56 -12.70
N LEU A 358 7.82 -17.62 -14.00
CA LEU A 358 6.88 -18.59 -14.59
C LEU A 358 7.52 -19.97 -14.79
N THR A 359 8.78 -20.03 -15.21
CA THR A 359 9.44 -21.27 -15.69
C THR A 359 10.51 -21.81 -14.75
N GLY A 360 11.04 -20.99 -13.85
CA GLY A 360 12.24 -21.31 -13.07
C GLY A 360 13.55 -21.27 -13.87
N LEU A 361 13.53 -20.98 -15.17
CA LEU A 361 14.72 -20.88 -16.02
C LEU A 361 15.55 -19.66 -15.61
N LYS A 362 16.82 -19.88 -15.23
CA LYS A 362 17.69 -18.82 -14.74
C LYS A 362 17.84 -17.72 -15.80
N PRO A 363 17.59 -16.44 -15.46
CA PRO A 363 17.71 -15.36 -16.42
C PRO A 363 19.17 -15.18 -16.84
N ARG A 364 19.38 -14.69 -18.06
CA ARG A 364 20.72 -14.45 -18.61
C ARG A 364 21.43 -13.40 -17.75
N LYS A 365 22.62 -13.72 -17.24
CA LYS A 365 23.43 -12.76 -16.51
C LYS A 365 23.72 -11.56 -17.41
N LEU A 366 23.36 -10.37 -16.93
CA LEU A 366 23.92 -9.13 -17.43
C LEU A 366 25.44 -9.24 -17.34
N ALA A 367 26.13 -8.98 -18.45
CA ALA A 367 27.57 -8.85 -18.39
C ALA A 367 27.88 -7.66 -17.47
N ALA A 368 28.75 -7.87 -16.48
CA ALA A 368 29.38 -6.74 -15.82
C ALA A 368 30.28 -6.08 -16.88
N GLU A 369 29.81 -5.00 -17.51
CA GLU A 369 30.66 -4.22 -18.40
C GLU A 369 31.86 -3.73 -17.60
N GLY A 370 33.02 -4.29 -17.92
CA GLY A 370 34.26 -3.93 -17.26
C GLY A 370 34.61 -2.50 -17.63
N ILE A 371 34.70 -1.62 -16.63
CA ILE A 371 35.52 -0.42 -16.73
C ILE A 371 36.98 -0.90 -16.84
N SER A 372 37.39 -1.21 -18.06
CA SER A 372 38.71 -1.72 -18.43
C SER A 372 39.01 -1.36 -19.88
N THR A 373 38.78 -0.10 -20.25
CA THR A 373 39.51 0.54 -21.36
C THR A 373 40.96 0.78 -20.91
N VAL A 374 41.73 -0.29 -20.81
CA VAL A 374 43.19 -0.22 -20.73
C VAL A 374 43.68 0.28 -22.08
N SER A 375 43.91 1.60 -22.18
CA SER A 375 44.60 2.19 -23.32
C SER A 375 46.06 1.72 -23.28
N SER A 376 46.38 0.68 -24.06
CA SER A 376 47.72 0.13 -24.16
C SER A 376 48.60 1.00 -25.06
N ILE A 377 49.19 2.05 -24.48
CA ILE A 377 50.34 2.74 -25.07
C ILE A 377 51.60 2.19 -24.39
N PRO A 378 52.52 1.53 -25.13
CA PRO A 378 53.77 1.03 -24.54
C PRO A 378 54.73 2.20 -24.25
N PRO A 379 55.42 2.23 -23.10
CA PRO A 379 56.44 3.24 -22.82
C PRO A 379 57.72 2.98 -23.63
N THR A 380 58.24 4.03 -24.26
CA THR A 380 59.49 4.01 -25.03
C THR A 380 60.71 3.84 -24.11
N PRO A 381 61.80 3.16 -24.50
CA PRO A 381 62.96 2.94 -23.63
C PRO A 381 63.83 4.19 -23.45
N VAL A 382 64.44 4.33 -22.27
CA VAL A 382 65.45 5.36 -21.98
C VAL A 382 66.84 4.87 -22.37
N GLY A 383 67.63 5.72 -23.04
CA GLY A 383 69.04 5.50 -23.39
C GLY A 383 69.88 6.77 -23.12
N PRO A 384 71.23 6.66 -23.04
CA PRO A 384 72.00 7.45 -22.06
C PRO A 384 72.94 8.54 -22.63
N GLY A 385 73.41 9.41 -21.71
CA GLY A 385 74.43 10.46 -21.92
C GLY A 385 73.83 11.87 -22.00
N GLY A 386 74.44 12.94 -21.48
CA GLY A 386 75.69 13.07 -20.70
C GLY A 386 76.16 14.53 -20.75
N GLU A 387 76.83 15.02 -19.69
CA GLU A 387 77.54 16.32 -19.59
C GLU A 387 76.64 17.59 -19.75
N ASP A 388 76.91 18.79 -19.24
CA ASP A 388 77.66 19.39 -18.11
C ASP A 388 77.53 20.91 -18.36
N PHE A 389 77.26 21.74 -17.34
CA PHE A 389 77.95 23.03 -17.02
C PHE A 389 77.13 24.00 -16.14
N ASP A 390 77.87 24.91 -15.49
CA ASP A 390 77.52 25.67 -14.28
C ASP A 390 77.29 27.19 -14.54
N HIS A 391 76.88 27.89 -13.48
CA HIS A 391 77.04 29.31 -13.15
C HIS A 391 75.88 30.31 -13.35
N SER A 392 75.18 30.55 -12.23
CA SER A 392 75.20 31.82 -11.47
C SER A 392 74.83 33.15 -12.17
N LEU A 393 73.75 33.81 -11.72
CA LEU A 393 73.82 35.06 -10.91
C LEU A 393 72.45 35.74 -10.64
N ARG A 394 72.31 36.24 -9.39
CA ARG A 394 71.65 37.52 -8.96
C ARG A 394 70.11 37.66 -8.92
N SER A 395 69.60 37.68 -7.68
CA SER A 395 68.50 38.48 -7.07
C SER A 395 67.53 39.25 -8.01
N GLN A 396 66.21 39.23 -7.85
CA GLN A 396 65.38 39.39 -6.63
C GLN A 396 63.99 38.67 -6.80
N HIS A 397 62.95 38.72 -5.93
CA HIS A 397 62.67 39.52 -4.73
C HIS A 397 61.81 38.74 -3.67
N SER A 398 60.91 39.44 -2.98
CA SER A 398 59.91 39.04 -1.98
C SER A 398 58.96 37.91 -2.43
N LYS A 399 58.86 36.76 -1.75
CA LYS A 399 58.42 36.49 -0.36
C LYS A 399 56.90 36.53 -0.12
N SER A 400 56.34 35.33 -0.15
CA SER A 400 55.28 34.80 0.74
C SER A 400 55.85 34.63 2.19
N PRO A 401 55.23 33.92 3.19
CA PRO A 401 54.03 33.09 3.18
C PRO A 401 53.13 33.16 4.45
N TRP A 402 52.19 32.20 4.54
CA TRP A 402 51.42 31.82 5.72
C TRP A 402 52.22 31.62 7.02
N SER A 403 51.57 31.98 8.14
CA SER A 403 51.48 31.25 9.41
C SER A 403 50.21 31.78 10.14
N GLY A 404 49.57 31.10 11.09
CA GLY A 404 49.82 29.82 11.73
C GLY A 404 49.59 29.93 13.26
N ALA A 405 48.71 29.09 13.82
CA ALA A 405 48.47 28.83 15.26
C ALA A 405 47.35 29.59 16.02
N GLN A 406 46.82 28.84 16.99
CA GLN A 406 45.58 28.97 17.78
C GLN A 406 45.76 29.83 19.06
N PHE A 407 44.66 30.35 19.67
CA PHE A 407 44.18 30.05 21.06
C PHE A 407 43.18 31.08 21.67
N THR A 408 41.88 30.70 21.75
CA THR A 408 40.89 30.92 22.86
C THR A 408 40.70 32.36 23.48
N PRO A 409 39.88 32.61 24.55
CA PRO A 409 38.76 33.57 24.41
C PRO A 409 38.77 34.77 25.39
N SER A 410 38.06 35.87 25.04
CA SER A 410 37.91 37.05 25.91
C SER A 410 36.44 37.39 26.26
N ARG A 411 36.26 38.16 27.35
CA ARG A 411 34.99 38.37 28.06
C ARG A 411 34.24 39.65 27.66
N ARG A 412 32.91 39.59 27.81
CA ARG A 412 31.88 40.62 28.15
C ARG A 412 32.33 42.07 28.45
N PRO A 413 31.39 43.03 28.28
CA PRO A 413 30.75 43.57 29.49
C PRO A 413 29.20 43.57 29.49
N ARG A 414 28.62 43.70 30.69
CA ARG A 414 27.17 43.80 30.99
C ARG A 414 26.63 45.22 30.76
N LYS A 415 25.30 45.34 30.64
CA LYS A 415 24.52 46.23 31.53
C LYS A 415 23.08 45.74 31.70
N ASP A 416 22.67 45.58 32.96
CA ASP A 416 21.29 45.32 33.39
C ASP A 416 20.56 46.67 33.59
N GLN A 417 19.21 46.72 33.45
CA GLN A 417 18.30 47.29 34.48
C GLN A 417 16.79 47.23 34.15
N SER A 418 16.03 46.65 35.10
CA SER A 418 14.67 47.00 35.58
C SER A 418 13.49 47.26 34.62
N GLY A 419 12.36 46.56 34.83
CA GLY A 419 11.10 46.86 34.12
C GLY A 419 9.83 46.08 34.53
N LYS A 420 9.38 46.22 35.78
CA LYS A 420 8.00 46.04 36.33
C LYS A 420 7.01 45.02 35.71
N SER A 421 6.50 44.17 36.60
CA SER A 421 5.23 43.41 36.56
C SER A 421 4.02 44.09 35.88
N GLN A 422 3.24 43.32 35.12
CA GLN A 422 1.78 43.45 35.00
C GLN A 422 1.11 42.12 34.59
N ASN A 423 -0.16 41.93 34.99
CA ASN A 423 -0.92 40.68 34.92
C ASN A 423 -1.44 40.30 33.51
N PRO A 424 -1.74 39.01 33.23
CA PRO A 424 -2.40 38.59 32.00
C PRO A 424 -3.89 38.99 31.96
N PRO A 425 -4.47 39.28 30.79
CA PRO A 425 -5.89 39.62 30.67
C PRO A 425 -6.79 38.40 30.86
N ARG A 426 -7.77 38.52 31.76
CA ARG A 426 -8.90 37.59 31.85
C ARG A 426 -9.88 37.85 30.71
N TYR A 427 -10.27 36.82 29.97
CA TYR A 427 -11.47 36.84 29.13
C TYR A 427 -12.61 36.03 29.79
N PRO A 428 -13.88 36.42 29.58
CA PRO A 428 -14.99 35.97 30.42
C PRO A 428 -15.51 34.58 30.07
N LYS A 429 -16.03 33.89 31.09
CA LYS A 429 -16.91 32.72 30.92
C LYS A 429 -18.28 33.20 30.41
N ASN A 430 -18.76 32.59 29.32
CA ASN A 430 -20.18 32.28 28.99
C ASN A 430 -20.43 32.39 27.47
N VAL A 431 -20.52 31.24 26.80
CA VAL A 431 -21.22 31.07 25.52
C VAL A 431 -22.01 29.77 25.62
N PRO A 432 -23.31 29.74 25.28
CA PRO A 432 -24.18 28.60 25.61
C PRO A 432 -23.97 27.39 24.71
N HIS A 433 -24.19 26.19 25.28
CA HIS A 433 -24.39 24.97 24.50
C HIS A 433 -25.54 25.16 23.48
N ARG A 434 -25.22 25.10 22.19
CA ARG A 434 -26.21 24.86 21.14
C ARG A 434 -26.11 23.41 20.69
N ALA A 435 -27.05 22.58 21.18
CA ALA A 435 -27.29 21.27 20.58
C ALA A 435 -27.70 21.46 19.12
N MET A 436 -26.93 20.88 18.19
CA MET A 436 -27.23 20.95 16.77
C MET A 436 -28.22 19.84 16.42
N ASN A 437 -29.47 20.19 16.15
CA ASN A 437 -30.54 19.23 15.91
C ASN A 437 -30.31 18.43 14.61
N ILE A 438 -29.85 17.18 14.78
CA ILE A 438 -29.58 16.21 13.69
C ILE A 438 -30.83 15.95 12.81
N ALA A 439 -32.03 16.22 13.32
CA ALA A 439 -33.29 16.15 12.56
C ALA A 439 -33.27 16.97 11.25
N CYS A 440 -32.59 18.13 11.23
CA CYS A 440 -32.61 19.03 10.07
C CYS A 440 -31.93 18.45 8.81
N LEU A 441 -31.06 17.44 8.99
CA LEU A 441 -30.44 16.71 7.88
C LEU A 441 -31.29 15.53 7.36
N ARG A 442 -32.28 15.06 8.12
CA ARG A 442 -33.16 13.95 7.70
C ARG A 442 -34.23 14.39 6.70
N GLU A 443 -34.78 15.59 6.86
CA GLU A 443 -35.87 16.11 5.99
C GLU A 443 -35.38 16.65 4.64
N SER A 444 -34.06 16.84 4.44
CA SER A 444 -33.51 17.35 3.17
C SER A 444 -33.06 16.25 2.19
N VAL A 445 -33.28 14.97 2.52
CA VAL A 445 -32.77 13.80 1.75
C VAL A 445 -33.83 12.70 1.55
N ALA A 446 -35.07 12.95 2.00
CA ALA A 446 -36.26 12.18 1.62
C ALA A 446 -36.85 12.75 0.32
#